data_AF-A0A4U0N7Q1-F1
#
_entry.id   AF-A0A4U0N7Q1-F1
#
_cell.length_a   1.000
_cell.length_b   1.000
_cell.length_c   1.000
_cell.angle_alpha   90.00
_cell.angle_beta   90.00
_cell.angle_gamma   90.00
#
_symmetry.space_group_name_H-M   'P 1'
#
loop_
_entity.id
_entity.type
_entity.pdbx_description
1 polymer ?
#
loop_
_entity_poly.entity_id
_entity_poly.type
_entity_poly.pdbx_seq_one_letter_code
_entity_poly.pdbx_strand_id
1 'polypeptide(L)'
;MIIKYIAKCFVIIFSLFMVAYVINLTHLIFDPADRMQASSFWPVYHVTIILIFCYALWINWMYNVTLESAWKTEWLSKTYIRTVLYVLLASVPIIVVHGLFVHAGVILTWRSGVDLDLHIIKSNYWRKDFVYFAIPLFATQALFYFFPALRFFRGKSRKVDLSAIDDLQFWKLSHKPDVLLKHLRQVISTEVIFDGIKIRVFDIVFIVFENGFYFAILTNGEKCLIQFSKDSLAQWPLGKWFVKIKDKVHINMLYVKYPVKNIKELRLENETNAALFRDGRLSREELLFTGRRLEKNVKDFLNNINQLGEEGWEEYIASK
;
A
#
# COMPACT_ATOMS: atom_id res chain seq x y z
N MET A 1 13.85 -14.36 -8.71
CA MET A 1 12.64 -14.40 -7.84
C MET A 1 12.58 -15.69 -7.02
N ILE A 2 12.66 -16.87 -7.65
CA ILE A 2 12.62 -18.19 -6.99
C ILE A 2 13.69 -18.37 -5.87
N ILE A 3 14.94 -17.97 -6.12
CA ILE A 3 16.05 -18.08 -5.14
C ILE A 3 15.75 -17.35 -3.82
N LYS A 4 15.09 -16.19 -3.88
CA LYS A 4 14.71 -15.41 -2.67
C LYS A 4 13.67 -16.15 -1.81
N TYR A 5 12.75 -16.88 -2.44
CA TYR A 5 11.75 -17.68 -1.73
C TYR A 5 12.37 -18.91 -1.08
N ILE A 6 13.25 -19.62 -1.79
CA ILE A 6 13.96 -20.78 -1.25
C ILE A 6 14.81 -20.39 -0.04
N ALA A 7 15.58 -19.31 -0.13
CA ALA A 7 16.38 -18.80 0.98
C ALA A 7 15.52 -18.44 2.19
N LYS A 8 14.35 -17.80 1.98
CA LYS A 8 13.41 -17.46 3.05
C LYS A 8 12.85 -18.70 3.74
N CYS A 9 12.43 -19.72 2.97
CA CYS A 9 11.95 -20.98 3.53
C CYS A 9 13.04 -21.70 4.33
N PHE A 10 14.27 -21.73 3.82
CA PHE A 10 15.41 -22.33 4.53
C PHE A 10 15.67 -21.64 5.86
N VAL A 11 15.73 -20.30 5.89
CA VAL A 11 15.94 -19.54 7.12
C VAL A 11 14.83 -19.79 8.15
N ILE A 12 13.57 -19.85 7.72
CA ILE A 12 12.44 -20.14 8.62
C ILE A 12 12.57 -21.55 9.20
N ILE A 13 12.80 -22.55 8.35
CA ILE A 13 12.95 -23.95 8.77
C ILE A 13 14.13 -24.08 9.73
N PHE A 14 15.29 -23.54 9.38
CA PHE A 14 16.48 -23.55 10.24
C PHE A 14 16.23 -22.87 11.59
N SER A 15 15.53 -21.73 11.59
CA SER A 15 15.18 -21.02 12.82
C SER A 15 14.24 -21.85 13.71
N LEU A 16 13.28 -22.59 13.13
CA LEU A 16 12.39 -23.49 13.87
C LEU A 16 13.17 -24.60 14.57
N PHE A 17 14.10 -25.24 13.87
CA PHE A 17 14.98 -26.26 14.45
C PHE A 17 15.83 -25.69 15.59
N MET A 18 16.47 -24.54 15.39
CA MET A 18 17.31 -23.91 16.42
C MET A 18 16.50 -23.49 17.65
N VAL A 19 15.31 -22.92 17.47
CA VAL A 19 14.45 -22.52 18.59
C VAL A 19 13.95 -23.74 19.35
N ALA A 20 13.53 -24.80 18.65
CA ALA A 20 13.16 -26.07 19.30
C ALA A 20 14.32 -26.65 20.10
N TYR A 21 15.54 -26.53 19.57
CA TYR A 21 16.75 -27.07 20.19
C TYR A 21 17.06 -26.33 21.50
N VAL A 22 17.04 -25.00 21.47
CA VAL A 22 17.23 -24.15 22.67
C VAL A 22 16.17 -24.43 23.73
N ILE A 23 14.89 -24.56 23.33
CA ILE A 23 13.79 -24.88 24.26
C ILE A 23 13.99 -26.26 24.91
N ASN A 24 14.52 -27.24 24.19
CA ASN A 24 14.69 -28.61 24.71
C ASN A 24 15.98 -28.79 25.54
N LEU A 25 17.02 -27.99 25.27
CA LEU A 25 18.23 -27.96 26.09
C LEU A 25 18.02 -27.20 27.41
N THR A 26 17.15 -26.20 27.43
CA THR A 26 16.82 -25.41 28.64
C THR A 26 18.07 -24.84 29.32
N HIS A 27 18.20 -24.99 30.64
CA HIS A 27 19.36 -24.58 31.43
C HIS A 27 20.62 -25.42 31.17
N LEU A 28 20.50 -26.58 30.52
CA LEU A 28 21.63 -27.45 30.13
C LEU A 28 22.22 -27.08 28.77
N ILE A 29 21.94 -25.87 28.25
CA ILE A 29 22.47 -25.41 26.96
C ILE A 29 24.01 -25.41 26.91
N PHE A 30 24.67 -25.32 28.06
CA PHE A 30 26.13 -25.33 28.17
C PHE A 30 26.74 -26.74 28.24
N ASP A 31 25.92 -27.77 28.53
CA ASP A 31 26.32 -29.18 28.55
C ASP A 31 25.33 -30.04 27.72
N PRO A 32 25.25 -29.82 26.40
CA PRO A 32 24.19 -30.40 25.55
C PRO A 32 24.30 -31.92 25.40
N ALA A 33 25.50 -32.49 25.59
CA ALA A 33 25.75 -33.92 25.41
C ALA A 33 24.90 -34.77 26.37
N ASP A 34 24.78 -34.35 27.63
CA ASP A 34 24.07 -35.09 28.66
C ASP A 34 22.56 -35.13 28.37
N ARG A 35 22.02 -34.03 27.83
CA ARG A 35 20.60 -33.92 27.50
C ARG A 35 20.25 -34.69 26.22
N MET A 36 21.12 -34.67 25.22
CA MET A 36 20.91 -35.35 23.93
C MET A 36 20.99 -36.87 24.03
N GLN A 37 21.68 -37.40 25.03
CA GLN A 37 21.76 -38.85 25.29
C GLN A 37 20.50 -39.42 25.95
N ALA A 38 19.61 -38.58 26.48
CA ALA A 38 18.34 -39.03 27.04
C ALA A 38 17.45 -39.63 25.94
N SER A 39 16.90 -40.82 26.17
CA SER A 39 16.05 -41.54 25.20
C SER A 39 14.77 -40.77 24.81
N SER A 40 14.32 -39.86 25.67
CA SER A 40 13.17 -38.99 25.44
C SER A 40 13.49 -37.71 24.64
N PHE A 41 14.76 -37.35 24.45
CA PHE A 41 15.14 -36.07 23.85
C PHE A 41 14.63 -35.93 22.41
N TRP A 42 14.95 -36.90 21.55
CA TRP A 42 14.60 -36.83 20.13
C TRP A 42 13.08 -36.81 19.88
N PRO A 43 12.25 -37.66 20.51
CA PRO A 43 10.80 -37.55 20.38
C PRO A 43 10.25 -36.18 20.81
N VAL A 44 10.69 -35.67 21.97
CA VAL A 44 10.22 -34.36 22.49
C VAL A 44 10.66 -33.21 21.59
N TYR A 45 11.89 -33.27 21.06
CA TYR A 45 12.41 -32.30 20.11
C TYR A 45 11.55 -32.21 18.83
N HIS A 46 11.22 -33.34 18.21
CA HIS A 46 10.38 -33.36 17.00
C HIS A 46 8.98 -32.82 17.25
N VAL A 47 8.35 -33.19 18.37
CA VAL A 47 7.04 -32.64 18.75
C VAL A 47 7.14 -31.13 19.00
N THR A 48 8.23 -30.68 19.62
CA THR A 48 8.47 -29.25 19.87
C THR A 48 8.57 -28.45 18.56
N ILE A 49 9.23 -28.98 17.53
CA ILE A 49 9.29 -28.33 16.21
C ILE A 49 7.89 -28.12 15.63
N ILE A 50 7.05 -29.17 15.66
CA ILE A 50 5.68 -29.11 15.16
C ILE A 50 4.88 -28.08 15.96
N LEU A 51 5.01 -28.08 17.29
CA LEU A 51 4.33 -27.13 18.17
C LEU A 51 4.75 -25.69 17.86
N ILE A 52 6.04 -25.39 17.73
CA ILE A 52 6.52 -24.03 17.41
C ILE A 52 6.01 -23.57 16.04
N PHE A 53 5.95 -24.47 15.06
CA PHE A 53 5.34 -24.14 13.78
C PHE A 53 3.86 -23.78 13.92
N CYS A 54 3.08 -24.58 14.65
CA CYS A 54 1.68 -24.29 14.97
C CYS A 54 1.52 -22.98 15.74
N TYR A 55 2.42 -22.68 16.68
CA TYR A 55 2.47 -21.43 17.43
C TYR A 55 2.69 -20.24 16.50
N ALA A 56 3.65 -20.33 15.58
CA ALA A 56 3.90 -19.26 14.61
C ALA A 56 2.69 -19.04 13.68
N LEU A 57 1.99 -20.11 13.27
CA LEU A 57 0.73 -20.00 12.54
C LEU A 57 -0.38 -19.34 13.36
N TRP A 58 -0.52 -19.69 14.64
CA TRP A 58 -1.47 -19.07 15.56
C TRP A 58 -1.20 -17.57 15.75
N ILE A 59 0.06 -17.19 16.01
CA ILE A 59 0.46 -15.79 16.16
C ILE A 59 0.15 -15.01 14.88
N ASN A 60 0.43 -15.60 13.70
CA ASN A 60 0.07 -14.97 12.42
C ASN A 60 -1.44 -14.81 12.25
N TRP A 61 -2.23 -15.82 12.64
CA TRP A 61 -3.69 -15.76 12.56
C TRP A 61 -4.25 -14.68 13.51
N MET A 62 -3.77 -14.64 14.76
CA MET A 62 -4.15 -13.62 15.74
C MET A 62 -3.79 -12.22 15.29
N TYR A 63 -2.63 -12.03 14.65
CA TYR A 63 -2.27 -10.75 14.03
C TYR A 63 -3.37 -10.30 13.04
N ASN A 64 -3.81 -11.20 12.16
CA ASN A 64 -4.83 -10.86 11.16
C ASN A 64 -6.18 -10.54 11.82
N VAL A 65 -6.58 -11.31 12.82
CA VAL A 65 -7.86 -11.12 13.54
C VAL A 65 -7.87 -9.82 14.35
N THR A 66 -6.75 -9.45 14.98
CA THR A 66 -6.71 -8.30 15.91
C THR A 66 -6.24 -7.01 15.21
N LEU A 67 -5.14 -7.06 14.47
CA LEU A 67 -4.46 -5.91 13.87
C LEU A 67 -4.83 -5.66 12.40
N GLU A 68 -5.40 -6.63 11.67
CA GLU A 68 -5.93 -6.38 10.30
C GLU A 68 -7.45 -6.32 10.21
N SER A 69 -8.18 -7.02 11.07
CA SER A 69 -9.65 -7.02 11.02
C SER A 69 -10.23 -5.61 11.22
N ALA A 70 -11.27 -5.29 10.46
CA ALA A 70 -12.03 -4.05 10.58
C ALA A 70 -13.07 -4.19 11.70
N TRP A 71 -12.63 -3.96 12.94
CA TRP A 71 -13.52 -3.93 14.08
C TRP A 71 -14.40 -2.68 13.99
N LYS A 72 -15.73 -2.88 13.95
CA LYS A 72 -16.72 -1.80 13.80
C LYS A 72 -16.93 -0.99 15.08
N THR A 73 -16.50 -1.51 16.23
CA THR A 73 -16.70 -0.89 17.54
C THR A 73 -15.66 0.19 17.79
N GLU A 74 -16.12 1.39 18.17
CA GLU A 74 -15.29 2.59 18.34
C GLU A 74 -14.11 2.40 19.30
N TRP A 75 -14.33 1.72 20.42
CA TRP A 75 -13.27 1.38 21.38
C TRP A 75 -12.21 0.42 20.78
N LEU A 76 -12.65 -0.60 20.04
CA LEU A 76 -11.77 -1.61 19.44
C LEU A 76 -11.02 -1.09 18.20
N SER A 77 -11.34 0.12 17.74
CA SER A 77 -10.60 0.80 16.67
C SER A 77 -9.24 1.33 17.15
N LYS A 78 -9.06 1.57 18.46
CA LYS A 78 -7.85 2.18 19.01
C LYS A 78 -6.64 1.24 18.88
N THR A 79 -5.57 1.72 18.25
CA THR A 79 -4.35 0.93 17.94
C THR A 79 -3.71 0.28 19.16
N TYR A 80 -3.63 0.99 20.29
CA TYR A 80 -3.06 0.45 21.53
C TYR A 80 -3.85 -0.77 22.04
N ILE A 81 -5.17 -0.69 22.03
CA ILE A 81 -6.05 -1.75 22.55
C ILE A 81 -5.96 -2.99 21.67
N ARG A 82 -5.92 -2.82 20.36
CA ARG A 82 -5.71 -3.92 19.41
C ARG A 82 -4.34 -4.57 19.59
N THR A 83 -3.32 -3.79 19.91
CA THR A 83 -1.97 -4.30 20.20
C THR A 83 -1.95 -5.12 21.49
N VAL A 84 -2.60 -4.63 22.56
CA VAL A 84 -2.73 -5.38 23.82
C VAL A 84 -3.51 -6.69 23.60
N LEU A 85 -4.64 -6.63 22.88
CA LEU A 85 -5.42 -7.82 22.53
C LEU A 85 -4.62 -8.81 21.69
N TYR A 86 -3.85 -8.33 20.73
CA TYR A 86 -2.95 -9.16 19.94
C TYR A 86 -1.98 -9.92 20.84
N VAL A 87 -1.25 -9.23 21.71
CA VAL A 87 -0.26 -9.86 22.61
C VAL A 87 -0.91 -10.88 23.52
N LEU A 88 -2.06 -10.56 24.13
CA LEU A 88 -2.76 -11.47 25.03
C LEU A 88 -3.29 -12.71 24.31
N LEU A 89 -4.03 -12.54 23.21
CA LEU A 89 -4.64 -13.65 22.46
C LEU A 89 -3.61 -14.49 21.71
N ALA A 90 -2.49 -13.90 21.30
CA ALA A 90 -1.37 -14.63 20.72
C ALA A 90 -0.59 -15.43 21.77
N SER A 91 -0.42 -14.90 22.99
CA SER A 91 0.45 -15.53 24.00
C SER A 91 -0.26 -16.55 24.88
N VAL A 92 -1.44 -16.22 25.43
CA VAL A 92 -2.07 -17.02 26.49
C VAL A 92 -2.38 -18.46 26.04
N PRO A 93 -3.03 -18.70 24.88
CA PRO A 93 -3.31 -20.07 24.42
C PRO A 93 -2.04 -20.87 24.19
N ILE A 94 -1.00 -20.23 23.64
CA ILE A 94 0.29 -20.87 23.38
C ILE A 94 0.99 -21.28 24.68
N ILE A 95 1.00 -20.41 25.69
CA ILE A 95 1.56 -20.69 27.00
C ILE A 95 0.82 -21.85 27.68
N VAL A 96 -0.51 -21.88 27.60
CA VAL A 96 -1.33 -22.98 28.15
C VAL A 96 -1.03 -24.31 27.45
N VAL A 97 -1.04 -24.34 26.11
CA VAL A 97 -0.77 -25.56 25.33
C VAL A 97 0.65 -26.06 25.59
N HIS A 98 1.63 -25.16 25.65
CA HIS A 98 3.01 -25.51 25.92
C HIS A 98 3.20 -26.04 27.36
N GLY A 99 2.55 -25.42 28.34
CA GLY A 99 2.54 -25.91 29.73
C GLY A 99 1.94 -27.32 29.86
N LEU A 100 0.83 -27.58 29.15
CA LEU A 100 0.22 -28.92 29.09
C LEU A 100 1.15 -29.95 28.43
N PHE A 101 1.88 -29.55 27.37
CA PHE A 101 2.87 -30.42 26.73
C PHE A 101 4.03 -30.79 27.68
N VAL A 102 4.58 -29.81 28.39
CA VAL A 102 5.62 -30.04 29.40
C VAL A 102 5.11 -30.98 30.50
N HIS A 103 3.88 -30.77 30.98
CA HIS A 103 3.25 -31.62 31.99
C HIS A 103 3.05 -33.06 31.49
N ALA A 104 2.55 -33.25 30.27
CA ALA A 104 2.40 -34.57 29.66
C ALA A 104 3.76 -35.28 29.54
N GLY A 105 4.82 -34.55 29.18
CA GLY A 105 6.19 -35.07 29.15
C GLY A 105 6.68 -35.58 30.52
N VAL A 106 6.34 -34.88 31.60
CA VAL A 106 6.68 -35.30 32.98
C VAL A 106 5.89 -36.55 33.39
N ILE A 107 4.58 -36.61 33.13
CA ILE A 107 3.76 -37.80 33.45
C ILE A 107 4.31 -39.04 32.73
N LEU A 108 4.62 -38.91 31.44
CA LEU A 108 5.13 -40.01 30.62
C LEU A 108 6.51 -40.51 31.10
N THR A 109 7.33 -39.63 31.69
CA THR A 109 8.67 -39.98 32.18
C THR A 109 8.66 -40.52 33.61
N TRP A 110 7.75 -40.07 34.48
CA TRP A 110 7.76 -40.39 35.91
C TRP A 110 6.71 -41.43 36.37
N ARG A 111 5.80 -41.88 35.49
CA ARG A 111 4.81 -42.97 35.73
C ARG A 111 4.04 -42.91 37.07
N SER A 112 3.96 -41.74 37.71
CA SER A 112 3.34 -41.56 39.02
C SER A 112 2.31 -40.43 38.97
N GLY A 113 1.31 -40.49 39.85
CA GLY A 113 0.21 -39.53 39.96
C GLY A 113 0.72 -38.16 40.39
N VAL A 114 1.25 -37.40 39.43
CA VAL A 114 1.66 -36.01 39.63
C VAL A 114 0.41 -35.15 39.74
N ASP A 115 0.26 -34.48 40.88
CA ASP A 115 -0.83 -33.52 41.11
C ASP A 115 -0.72 -32.35 40.12
N LEU A 116 -1.79 -32.14 39.35
CA LEU A 116 -1.85 -31.21 38.22
C LEU A 116 -1.64 -29.77 38.69
N ASP A 117 -2.20 -29.42 39.85
CA ASP A 117 -2.15 -28.07 40.41
C ASP A 117 -0.74 -27.72 40.90
N LEU A 118 -0.05 -28.68 41.52
CA LEU A 118 1.31 -28.46 42.02
C LEU A 118 2.31 -28.27 40.88
N HIS A 119 2.15 -29.02 39.79
CA HIS A 119 3.11 -29.01 38.68
C HIS A 119 2.82 -27.93 37.63
N ILE A 120 1.57 -27.52 37.42
CA ILE A 120 1.27 -26.43 36.50
C ILE A 120 1.52 -25.08 37.16
N ILE A 121 1.29 -24.91 38.46
CA ILE A 121 1.39 -23.58 39.11
C ILE A 121 2.75 -23.38 39.81
N LYS A 122 3.33 -24.42 40.42
CA LYS A 122 4.55 -24.31 41.25
C LYS A 122 5.78 -25.01 40.65
N SER A 123 5.75 -25.41 39.39
CA SER A 123 6.91 -26.07 38.77
C SER A 123 8.11 -25.14 38.63
N ASN A 124 9.30 -25.70 38.88
CA ASN A 124 10.58 -25.06 38.57
C ASN A 124 10.70 -24.63 37.09
N TYR A 125 9.89 -25.22 36.21
CA TYR A 125 9.76 -24.84 34.80
C TYR A 125 9.57 -23.33 34.63
N TRP A 126 8.61 -22.72 35.34
CA TRP A 126 8.29 -21.29 35.16
C TRP A 126 9.45 -20.37 35.50
N ARG A 127 10.31 -20.80 36.42
CA ARG A 127 11.45 -20.00 36.90
C ARG A 127 12.71 -20.24 36.08
N LYS A 128 12.99 -21.49 35.71
CA LYS A 128 14.26 -21.88 35.09
C LYS A 128 14.16 -22.02 33.57
N ASP A 129 13.08 -22.61 33.08
CA ASP A 129 13.03 -23.10 31.69
C ASP A 129 12.08 -22.27 30.81
N PHE A 130 11.05 -21.63 31.40
CA PHE A 130 10.06 -20.84 30.67
C PHE A 130 10.68 -19.66 29.92
N VAL A 131 11.77 -19.06 30.44
CA VAL A 131 12.43 -17.93 29.76
C VAL A 131 12.93 -18.30 28.36
N TYR A 132 13.42 -19.54 28.18
CA TYR A 132 13.89 -20.06 26.90
C TYR A 132 12.75 -20.27 25.89
N PHE A 133 11.51 -20.39 26.38
CA PHE A 133 10.31 -20.44 25.55
C PHE A 133 9.69 -19.05 25.32
N ALA A 134 9.64 -18.22 26.36
CA ALA A 134 9.05 -16.89 26.34
C ALA A 134 9.80 -15.97 25.35
N ILE A 135 11.13 -16.03 25.33
CA ILE A 135 11.94 -15.21 24.42
C ILE A 135 11.55 -15.47 22.94
N PRO A 136 11.59 -16.71 22.41
CA PRO A 136 11.13 -16.99 21.05
C PRO A 136 9.67 -16.62 20.79
N LEU A 137 8.78 -16.82 21.77
CA LEU A 137 7.36 -16.49 21.65
C LEU A 137 7.16 -14.98 21.40
N PHE A 138 7.72 -14.14 22.28
CA PHE A 138 7.59 -12.69 22.14
C PHE A 138 8.43 -12.14 21.00
N ALA A 139 9.59 -12.73 20.69
CA ALA A 139 10.37 -12.37 19.51
C ALA A 139 9.58 -12.62 18.21
N THR A 140 8.85 -13.73 18.12
CA THR A 140 8.00 -14.03 16.96
C THR A 140 6.84 -13.03 16.84
N GLN A 141 6.22 -12.65 17.96
CA GLN A 141 5.18 -11.61 17.97
C GLN A 141 5.74 -10.25 17.52
N ALA A 142 6.87 -9.83 18.08
CA ALA A 142 7.54 -8.59 17.70
C ALA A 142 7.95 -8.60 16.22
N LEU A 143 8.46 -9.73 15.72
CA LEU A 143 8.83 -9.89 14.32
C LEU A 143 7.63 -9.66 13.39
N PHE A 144 6.47 -10.26 13.67
CA PHE A 144 5.29 -10.05 12.84
C PHE A 144 4.67 -8.65 13.02
N TYR A 145 4.80 -8.06 14.20
CA TYR A 145 4.37 -6.70 14.47
C TYR A 145 5.17 -5.65 13.69
N PHE A 146 6.50 -5.66 13.83
CA PHE A 146 7.38 -4.67 13.20
C PHE A 146 7.70 -4.99 11.74
N PHE A 147 7.68 -6.26 11.35
CA PHE A 147 7.94 -6.70 9.98
C PHE A 147 6.79 -7.54 9.42
N PRO A 148 5.61 -6.94 9.14
CA PRO A 148 4.44 -7.66 8.60
C PRO A 148 4.71 -8.36 7.27
N ALA A 149 5.81 -8.01 6.58
CA ALA A 149 6.25 -8.66 5.35
C ALA A 149 6.76 -10.10 5.53
N LEU A 150 7.15 -10.47 6.76
CA LEU A 150 7.66 -11.81 7.09
C LEU A 150 6.56 -12.82 7.43
N ARG A 151 5.32 -12.37 7.62
CA ARG A 151 4.14 -13.19 7.90
C ARG A 151 3.88 -14.26 6.83
N PHE A 152 3.33 -15.40 7.27
CA PHE A 152 3.01 -16.56 6.40
C PHE A 152 1.84 -16.28 5.46
N PHE A 153 0.77 -15.70 5.99
CA PHE A 153 -0.42 -15.33 5.23
C PHE A 153 -0.83 -13.92 5.60
N ARG A 154 -0.97 -13.05 4.59
CA ARG A 154 -1.57 -11.73 4.75
C ARG A 154 -3.08 -11.88 4.61
N GLY A 155 -3.86 -11.21 5.46
CA GLY A 155 -5.28 -11.03 5.20
C GLY A 155 -5.48 -10.45 3.79
N LYS A 156 -6.66 -10.68 3.18
CA LYS A 156 -7.01 -10.02 1.92
C LYS A 156 -6.68 -8.55 2.07
N SER A 157 -5.80 -8.02 1.20
CA SER A 157 -5.43 -6.60 1.19
C SER A 157 -6.72 -5.82 1.37
N ARG A 158 -6.82 -5.07 2.47
CA ARG A 158 -7.96 -4.18 2.68
C ARG A 158 -8.03 -3.36 1.40
N LYS A 159 -9.08 -3.58 0.59
CA LYS A 159 -9.51 -2.54 -0.34
C LYS A 159 -9.89 -1.43 0.61
N VAL A 160 -8.96 -0.51 0.86
CA VAL A 160 -9.30 0.75 1.51
C VAL A 160 -10.47 1.25 0.69
N ASP A 161 -11.61 1.38 1.35
CA ASP A 161 -12.81 1.85 0.69
C ASP A 161 -12.57 3.33 0.42
N LEU A 162 -11.88 3.59 -0.68
CA LEU A 162 -11.54 4.93 -1.15
C LEU A 162 -12.82 5.72 -1.50
N SER A 163 -13.99 5.08 -1.50
CA SER A 163 -15.27 5.78 -1.60
C SER A 163 -15.60 6.65 -0.38
N ALA A 164 -14.96 6.40 0.77
CA ALA A 164 -15.15 7.19 1.99
C ALA A 164 -14.16 8.36 2.12
N ILE A 165 -13.10 8.41 1.29
CA ILE A 165 -12.19 9.55 1.21
C ILE A 165 -12.69 10.39 0.03
N ASP A 166 -13.09 11.64 0.29
CA ASP A 166 -13.40 12.61 -0.74
C ASP A 166 -12.29 12.60 -1.81
N ASP A 167 -12.65 12.43 -3.09
CA ASP A 167 -11.68 12.30 -4.19
C ASP A 167 -10.69 13.49 -4.18
N LEU A 168 -11.10 14.68 -3.70
CA LEU A 168 -10.24 15.84 -3.50
C LEU A 168 -9.16 15.63 -2.42
N GLN A 169 -9.52 15.03 -1.28
CA GLN A 169 -8.54 14.67 -0.25
C GLN A 169 -7.56 13.62 -0.75
N PHE A 170 -8.02 12.66 -1.56
CA PHE A 170 -7.14 11.68 -2.17
C PHE A 170 -6.20 12.30 -3.20
N TRP A 171 -6.66 13.29 -3.97
CA TRP A 171 -5.79 14.11 -4.82
C TRP A 171 -4.72 14.82 -4.00
N LYS A 172 -5.08 15.53 -2.93
CA LYS A 172 -4.15 16.26 -2.06
C LYS A 172 -3.02 15.39 -1.49
N LEU A 173 -3.27 14.09 -1.30
CA LEU A 173 -2.28 13.13 -0.81
C LEU A 173 -1.46 12.48 -1.93
N SER A 174 -2.08 12.21 -3.07
CA SER A 174 -1.47 11.39 -4.13
C SER A 174 -0.90 12.20 -5.29
N HIS A 175 -1.35 13.44 -5.48
CA HIS A 175 -1.07 14.33 -6.61
C HIS A 175 -1.20 13.62 -7.97
N LYS A 176 -2.25 12.80 -8.12
CA LYS A 176 -2.58 12.07 -9.34
C LYS A 176 -3.65 12.79 -10.20
N PRO A 177 -3.32 13.28 -11.41
CA PRO A 177 -4.26 14.07 -12.23
C PRO A 177 -5.57 13.34 -12.54
N ASP A 178 -5.52 12.02 -12.69
CA ASP A 178 -6.69 11.18 -12.94
C ASP A 178 -7.71 11.21 -11.79
N VAL A 179 -7.24 11.35 -10.56
CA VAL A 179 -8.10 11.51 -9.38
C VAL A 179 -8.75 12.88 -9.37
N LEU A 180 -7.97 13.93 -9.64
CA LEU A 180 -8.49 15.30 -9.68
C LEU A 180 -9.53 15.46 -10.80
N LEU A 181 -9.25 14.95 -12.00
CA LEU A 181 -10.19 14.97 -13.12
C LEU A 181 -11.50 14.24 -12.78
N LYS A 182 -11.42 13.08 -12.12
CA LYS A 182 -12.60 12.33 -11.68
C LYS A 182 -13.44 13.13 -10.68
N HIS A 183 -12.81 13.79 -9.71
CA HIS A 183 -13.49 14.68 -8.77
C HIS A 183 -14.17 15.85 -9.50
N LEU A 184 -13.43 16.55 -10.36
CA LEU A 184 -13.94 17.71 -11.08
C LEU A 184 -15.15 17.35 -11.95
N ARG A 185 -15.16 16.19 -12.62
CA ARG A 185 -16.34 15.72 -13.40
C ARG A 185 -17.58 15.42 -12.55
N GLN A 186 -17.44 15.22 -11.23
CA GLN A 186 -18.58 15.04 -10.32
C GLN A 186 -19.17 16.38 -9.86
N VAL A 187 -18.33 17.40 -9.72
CA VAL A 187 -18.72 18.71 -9.14
C VAL A 187 -19.02 19.75 -10.23
N ILE A 188 -18.33 19.64 -11.37
CA ILE A 188 -18.40 20.57 -12.50
C ILE A 188 -19.15 19.89 -13.66
N SER A 189 -20.09 20.61 -14.28
CA SER A 189 -20.79 20.12 -15.48
C SER A 189 -19.79 19.75 -16.59
N THR A 190 -19.94 18.57 -17.18
CA THR A 190 -19.11 18.08 -18.30
C THR A 190 -19.51 18.63 -19.66
N GLU A 191 -20.66 19.31 -19.74
CA GLU A 191 -21.04 20.06 -20.92
C GLU A 191 -20.14 21.28 -21.09
N VAL A 192 -19.78 21.58 -22.33
CA VAL A 192 -19.02 22.78 -22.65
C VAL A 192 -19.96 23.98 -22.48
N ILE A 193 -19.61 24.87 -21.56
CA ILE A 193 -20.42 26.05 -21.23
C ILE A 193 -19.67 27.31 -21.67
N PHE A 194 -20.37 28.15 -22.42
CA PHE A 194 -19.90 29.49 -22.79
C PHE A 194 -20.58 30.54 -21.91
N ASP A 195 -19.79 31.47 -21.34
CA ASP A 195 -20.31 32.70 -20.75
C ASP A 195 -20.14 33.84 -21.78
N GLY A 196 -21.13 33.98 -22.65
CA GLY A 196 -21.05 34.85 -23.82
C GLY A 196 -19.92 34.42 -24.76
N ILE A 197 -18.85 35.22 -24.82
CA ILE A 197 -17.64 34.90 -25.58
C ILE A 197 -16.55 34.26 -24.70
N LYS A 198 -16.82 33.85 -23.47
CA LYS A 198 -15.76 33.28 -22.60
C LYS A 198 -15.88 31.77 -22.48
N ILE A 199 -14.73 31.11 -22.43
CA ILE A 199 -14.59 29.65 -22.33
C ILE A 199 -14.02 29.31 -20.96
N ARG A 200 -14.63 28.34 -20.29
CA ARG A 200 -14.17 27.85 -18.99
C ARG A 200 -12.84 27.10 -19.12
N VAL A 201 -11.89 27.33 -18.19
CA VAL A 201 -10.55 26.69 -18.19
C VAL A 201 -10.66 25.17 -18.27
N PHE A 202 -11.58 24.58 -17.50
CA PHE A 202 -11.84 23.14 -17.50
C PHE A 202 -12.13 22.61 -18.90
N ASP A 203 -12.83 23.34 -19.76
CA ASP A 203 -13.21 22.82 -21.07
C ASP A 203 -12.04 22.78 -22.08
N ILE A 204 -10.90 23.41 -21.78
CA ILE A 204 -9.77 23.52 -22.72
C ILE A 204 -8.82 22.33 -22.57
N VAL A 205 -8.71 21.52 -23.64
CA VAL A 205 -7.75 20.40 -23.70
C VAL A 205 -6.43 20.81 -24.35
N PHE A 206 -6.50 21.58 -25.44
CA PHE A 206 -5.32 22.08 -26.14
C PHE A 206 -5.42 23.58 -26.41
N ILE A 207 -4.26 24.23 -26.49
CA ILE A 207 -4.10 25.56 -27.06
C ILE A 207 -3.12 25.47 -28.21
N VAL A 208 -3.61 25.73 -29.43
CA VAL A 208 -2.85 25.59 -30.67
C VAL A 208 -2.66 26.94 -31.36
N PHE A 209 -1.48 27.15 -31.96
CA PHE A 209 -1.19 28.35 -32.75
C PHE A 209 -1.17 28.03 -34.24
N GLU A 210 -2.11 28.56 -34.98
CA GLU A 210 -2.30 28.29 -36.41
C GLU A 210 -2.69 29.58 -37.15
N ASN A 211 -2.18 29.76 -38.36
CA ASN A 211 -2.51 30.90 -39.22
C ASN A 211 -2.40 32.29 -38.56
N GLY A 212 -1.48 32.44 -37.59
CA GLY A 212 -1.28 33.70 -36.86
C GLY A 212 -2.18 33.90 -35.64
N PHE A 213 -3.07 32.95 -35.34
CA PHE A 213 -4.04 33.03 -34.25
C PHE A 213 -3.93 31.84 -33.29
N TYR A 214 -4.43 32.02 -32.08
CA TYR A 214 -4.51 30.97 -31.08
C TYR A 214 -5.93 30.40 -31.01
N PHE A 215 -6.02 29.08 -30.93
CA PHE A 215 -7.27 28.37 -30.79
C PHE A 215 -7.26 27.48 -29.55
N ALA A 216 -8.36 27.46 -28.81
CA ALA A 216 -8.65 26.44 -27.81
C ALA A 216 -9.35 25.26 -28.51
N ILE A 217 -8.89 24.04 -28.23
CA ILE A 217 -9.61 22.81 -28.58
C ILE A 217 -10.30 22.32 -27.31
N LEU A 218 -11.62 22.22 -27.36
CA LEU A 218 -12.45 21.95 -26.20
C LEU A 218 -12.68 20.45 -25.98
N THR A 219 -13.17 20.05 -24.81
CA THR A 219 -13.45 18.65 -24.44
C THR A 219 -14.40 17.92 -25.41
N ASN A 220 -15.29 18.66 -26.08
CA ASN A 220 -16.21 18.14 -27.10
C ASN A 220 -15.60 18.09 -28.52
N GLY A 221 -14.37 18.59 -28.72
CA GLY A 221 -13.70 18.65 -30.03
C GLY A 221 -13.92 19.92 -30.83
N GLU A 222 -14.71 20.87 -30.32
CA GLU A 222 -14.84 22.18 -30.95
C GLU A 222 -13.55 22.98 -30.85
N LYS A 223 -13.33 23.84 -31.85
CA LYS A 223 -12.16 24.70 -31.95
C LYS A 223 -12.60 26.15 -31.94
N CYS A 224 -12.20 26.88 -30.91
CA CYS A 224 -12.62 28.26 -30.69
C CYS A 224 -11.43 29.20 -30.75
N LEU A 225 -11.60 30.36 -31.37
CA LEU A 225 -10.59 31.42 -31.40
C LEU A 225 -10.46 32.04 -30.00
N ILE A 226 -9.24 32.12 -29.47
CA ILE A 226 -9.00 32.69 -28.13
C ILE A 226 -8.06 33.89 -28.20
N GLN A 227 -8.30 34.87 -27.32
CA GLN A 227 -7.36 35.96 -27.12
C GLN A 227 -6.24 35.47 -26.21
N PHE A 228 -5.16 34.99 -26.81
CA PHE A 228 -4.05 34.40 -26.10
C PHE A 228 -2.73 35.06 -26.50
N SER A 229 -1.89 35.31 -25.51
CA SER A 229 -0.54 35.85 -25.66
C SER A 229 0.48 34.90 -25.02
N LYS A 230 1.75 35.13 -25.28
CA LYS A 230 2.83 34.30 -24.73
C LYS A 230 2.86 34.27 -23.19
N ASP A 231 2.37 35.33 -22.55
CA ASP A 231 2.35 35.49 -21.10
C ASP A 231 0.98 35.17 -20.47
N SER A 232 -0.03 34.84 -21.28
CA SER A 232 -1.39 34.57 -20.79
C SER A 232 -1.43 33.42 -19.78
N LEU A 233 -0.66 32.35 -19.98
CA LEU A 233 -0.61 31.23 -19.02
C LEU A 233 -0.01 31.63 -17.67
N ALA A 234 0.88 32.63 -17.62
CA ALA A 234 1.44 33.08 -16.34
C ALA A 234 0.40 33.83 -15.49
N GLN A 235 -0.63 34.39 -16.13
CA GLN A 235 -1.71 35.14 -15.49
C GLN A 235 -2.88 34.24 -15.07
N TRP A 236 -2.99 33.04 -15.64
CA TRP A 236 -4.06 32.12 -15.31
C TRP A 236 -3.72 31.36 -14.02
N PRO A 237 -4.63 31.27 -13.04
CA PRO A 237 -4.40 30.51 -11.80
C PRO A 237 -3.97 29.06 -12.07
N LEU A 238 -4.53 28.46 -13.11
CA LEU A 238 -4.25 27.10 -13.53
C LEU A 238 -3.33 27.01 -14.76
N GLY A 239 -2.68 28.09 -15.17
CA GLY A 239 -1.85 28.10 -16.38
C GLY A 239 -0.67 27.12 -16.34
N LYS A 240 -0.19 26.76 -15.14
CA LYS A 240 0.84 25.72 -14.94
C LYS A 240 0.37 24.31 -15.35
N TRP A 241 -0.94 24.07 -15.47
CA TRP A 241 -1.49 22.83 -16.01
C TRP A 241 -1.33 22.72 -17.53
N PHE A 242 -1.07 23.82 -18.23
CA PHE A 242 -0.87 23.85 -19.67
C PHE A 242 0.62 23.76 -20.01
N VAL A 243 1.04 22.58 -20.47
CA VAL A 243 2.43 22.29 -20.81
C VAL A 243 2.66 22.45 -22.30
N LYS A 244 3.68 23.23 -22.66
CA LYS A 244 4.13 23.33 -24.05
C LYS A 244 4.84 22.05 -24.48
N ILE A 245 4.22 21.28 -25.37
CA ILE A 245 4.75 20.00 -25.88
C ILE A 245 5.32 20.11 -27.29
N LYS A 246 4.87 21.11 -28.07
CA LYS A 246 5.38 21.49 -29.39
C LYS A 246 5.44 23.01 -29.52
N ASP A 247 6.13 23.51 -30.53
CA ASP A 247 6.30 24.96 -30.74
C ASP A 247 4.97 25.72 -30.81
N LYS A 248 3.93 25.06 -31.34
CA LYS A 248 2.60 25.61 -31.57
C LYS A 248 1.50 24.92 -30.75
N VAL A 249 1.84 24.04 -29.79
CA VAL A 249 0.83 23.25 -29.04
C VAL A 249 1.14 23.24 -27.55
N HIS A 250 0.17 23.67 -26.76
CA HIS A 250 0.09 23.43 -25.33
C HIS A 250 -1.01 22.43 -25.04
N ILE A 251 -0.76 21.51 -24.10
CA ILE A 251 -1.70 20.51 -23.66
C ILE A 251 -2.03 20.73 -22.19
N ASN A 252 -3.31 20.63 -21.84
CA ASN A 252 -3.73 20.58 -20.45
C ASN A 252 -3.44 19.19 -19.88
N MET A 253 -2.49 19.13 -18.96
CA MET A 253 -2.02 17.88 -18.36
C MET A 253 -3.07 17.19 -17.49
N LEU A 254 -4.15 17.87 -17.11
CA LEU A 254 -5.30 17.25 -16.43
C LEU A 254 -5.90 16.11 -17.27
N TYR A 255 -5.92 16.27 -18.60
CA TYR A 255 -6.49 15.30 -19.54
C TYR A 255 -5.51 14.23 -20.00
N VAL A 256 -4.24 14.30 -19.59
CA VAL A 256 -3.22 13.31 -19.97
C VAL A 256 -3.33 12.09 -19.06
N LYS A 257 -3.36 10.91 -19.68
CA LYS A 257 -3.43 9.62 -18.99
C LYS A 257 -2.22 9.42 -18.08
N TYR A 258 -2.49 9.30 -16.79
CA TYR A 258 -1.49 9.04 -15.76
C TYR A 258 -1.51 7.55 -15.34
N PRO A 259 -0.34 6.93 -15.04
CA PRO A 259 1.01 7.46 -15.22
C PRO A 259 1.40 7.56 -16.70
N VAL A 260 2.21 8.58 -17.04
CA VAL A 260 2.71 8.79 -18.40
C VAL A 260 3.70 7.67 -18.75
N LYS A 261 3.30 6.76 -19.64
CA LYS A 261 4.13 5.62 -20.06
C LYS A 261 5.24 6.02 -21.03
N ASN A 262 4.96 6.99 -21.90
CA ASN A 262 5.88 7.47 -22.92
C ASN A 262 5.78 8.99 -23.02
N ILE A 263 6.87 9.70 -22.79
CA ILE A 263 6.91 11.18 -22.82
C ILE A 263 6.89 11.69 -24.27
N LYS A 264 7.32 10.87 -25.24
CA LYS A 264 7.36 11.22 -26.66
C LYS A 264 6.00 11.19 -27.31
N GLU A 265 5.09 10.38 -26.79
CA GLU A 265 3.73 10.18 -27.30
C GLU A 265 2.79 10.17 -26.11
N LEU A 266 2.24 11.34 -25.80
CA LEU A 266 1.26 11.48 -24.73
C LEU A 266 -0.05 10.82 -25.15
N ARG A 267 -0.82 10.38 -24.17
CA ARG A 267 -2.14 9.81 -24.39
C ARG A 267 -3.12 10.54 -23.52
N LEU A 268 -4.30 10.87 -24.06
CA LEU A 268 -5.36 11.43 -23.25
C LEU A 268 -6.09 10.33 -22.46
N GLU A 269 -6.82 10.75 -21.44
CA GLU A 269 -7.84 9.96 -20.76
C GLU A 269 -8.86 9.43 -21.79
N ASN A 270 -9.44 8.26 -21.53
CA ASN A 270 -10.22 7.52 -22.51
C ASN A 270 -11.43 8.30 -23.02
N GLU A 271 -12.19 8.99 -22.16
CA GLU A 271 -13.39 9.74 -22.55
C GLU A 271 -13.02 10.94 -23.44
N THR A 272 -12.04 11.74 -23.02
CA THR A 272 -11.57 12.88 -23.81
C THR A 272 -10.91 12.44 -25.11
N ASN A 273 -10.13 11.35 -25.09
CA ASN A 273 -9.54 10.78 -26.30
C ASN A 273 -10.61 10.33 -27.30
N ALA A 274 -11.67 9.69 -26.79
CA ALA A 274 -12.78 9.26 -27.63
C ALA A 274 -13.51 10.47 -28.23
N ALA A 275 -13.82 11.50 -27.44
CA ALA A 275 -14.49 12.71 -27.92
C ALA A 275 -13.70 13.43 -29.02
N LEU A 276 -12.39 13.64 -28.82
CA LEU A 276 -11.57 14.43 -29.74
C LEU A 276 -11.21 13.72 -31.05
N PHE A 277 -11.01 12.40 -31.01
CA PHE A 277 -10.44 11.66 -32.13
C PHE A 277 -11.42 10.64 -32.77
N ARG A 278 -12.71 10.66 -32.41
CA ARG A 278 -13.72 9.71 -32.94
C ARG A 278 -13.84 9.77 -34.47
N ASP A 279 -13.90 10.99 -34.99
CA ASP A 279 -14.29 11.26 -36.38
C ASP A 279 -13.09 11.64 -37.27
N GLY A 280 -11.86 11.53 -36.75
CA GLY A 280 -10.64 11.90 -37.49
C GLY A 280 -10.47 13.40 -37.77
N ARG A 281 -11.31 14.27 -37.19
CA ARG A 281 -11.23 15.75 -37.35
C ARG A 281 -9.93 16.35 -36.84
N LEU A 282 -9.30 15.69 -35.87
CA LEU A 282 -8.03 16.11 -35.26
C LEU A 282 -6.98 15.02 -35.48
N SER A 283 -5.75 15.43 -35.81
CA SER A 283 -4.63 14.50 -35.95
C SER A 283 -3.94 14.24 -34.61
N ARG A 284 -3.85 12.97 -34.22
CA ARG A 284 -3.11 12.54 -33.02
C ARG A 284 -1.62 12.84 -33.14
N GLU A 285 -1.04 12.62 -34.32
CA GLU A 285 0.38 12.87 -34.55
C GLU A 285 0.73 14.35 -34.35
N GLU A 286 -0.17 15.24 -34.74
CA GLU A 286 0.01 16.69 -34.62
C GLU A 286 -0.11 17.16 -33.18
N LEU A 287 -1.04 16.61 -32.40
CA LEU A 287 -1.37 17.12 -31.07
C LEU A 287 -0.72 16.39 -29.90
N LEU A 288 -0.37 15.10 -30.03
CA LEU A 288 0.05 14.27 -28.89
C LEU A 288 1.53 13.87 -28.87
N PHE A 289 2.24 14.05 -29.99
CA PHE A 289 3.68 13.82 -30.01
C PHE A 289 4.43 15.01 -29.43
N THR A 290 5.33 14.76 -28.49
CA THR A 290 6.15 15.80 -27.86
C THR A 290 7.40 16.04 -28.70
N GLY A 291 7.73 17.32 -28.94
CA GLY A 291 8.98 17.69 -29.60
C GLY A 291 10.19 17.33 -28.71
N ARG A 292 11.27 16.80 -29.30
CA ARG A 292 12.45 16.31 -28.54
C ARG A 292 12.99 17.30 -27.49
N ARG A 293 13.03 18.59 -27.81
CA ARG A 293 13.52 19.66 -26.90
C ARG A 293 12.52 20.04 -25.80
N LEU A 294 11.25 19.67 -25.96
CA LEU A 294 10.14 20.02 -25.08
C LEU A 294 9.70 18.85 -24.19
N GLU A 295 10.28 17.65 -24.38
CA GLU A 295 10.13 16.53 -23.44
C GLU A 295 10.52 16.92 -22.00
N LYS A 296 11.47 17.85 -21.85
CA LYS A 296 11.86 18.40 -20.54
C LYS A 296 10.68 19.08 -19.85
N ASN A 297 9.82 19.80 -20.56
CA ASN A 297 8.69 20.51 -19.96
C ASN A 297 7.68 19.53 -19.34
N VAL A 298 7.46 18.38 -19.99
CA VAL A 298 6.60 17.31 -19.45
C VAL A 298 7.26 16.69 -18.21
N LYS A 299 8.57 16.46 -18.23
CA LYS A 299 9.30 15.96 -17.04
C LYS A 299 9.23 16.95 -15.88
N ASP A 300 9.47 18.22 -16.16
CA ASP A 300 9.43 19.30 -15.17
C ASP A 300 8.04 19.42 -14.56
N PHE A 301 6.98 19.31 -15.37
CA PHE A 301 5.61 19.23 -14.87
C PHE A 301 5.40 18.04 -13.93
N LEU A 302 5.77 16.83 -14.36
CA LEU A 302 5.58 15.61 -13.56
C LEU A 302 6.37 15.66 -12.23
N ASN A 303 7.54 16.28 -12.23
CA ASN A 303 8.38 16.43 -11.04
C ASN A 303 7.85 17.49 -10.05
N ASN A 304 7.06 18.45 -10.52
CA ASN A 304 6.54 19.57 -9.71
C ASN A 304 5.01 19.53 -9.55
N ILE A 305 4.39 18.38 -9.81
CA ILE A 305 2.94 18.21 -9.76
C ILE A 305 2.33 18.53 -8.39
N ASN A 306 3.10 18.33 -7.32
CA ASN A 306 2.74 18.64 -5.94
C ASN A 306 2.68 20.15 -5.63
N GLN A 307 3.17 21.01 -6.54
CA GLN A 307 3.16 22.47 -6.39
C GLN A 307 2.04 23.13 -7.21
N LEU A 308 1.18 22.34 -7.87
CA LEU A 308 0.10 22.85 -8.70
C LEU A 308 -1.13 23.16 -7.84
N GLY A 309 -1.75 24.32 -8.11
CA GLY A 309 -3.05 24.66 -7.54
C GLY A 309 -4.19 23.85 -8.16
N GLU A 310 -5.28 23.73 -7.43
CA GLU A 310 -6.49 22.99 -7.82
C GLU A 310 -7.75 23.88 -7.90
N GLU A 311 -7.63 25.17 -7.56
CA GLU A 311 -8.71 26.14 -7.60
C GLU A 311 -8.69 26.92 -8.92
N GLY A 312 -9.88 27.31 -9.42
CA GLY A 312 -10.03 28.12 -10.63
C GLY A 312 -10.45 27.38 -11.90
N TRP A 313 -10.86 26.10 -11.82
CA TRP A 313 -11.27 25.32 -13.00
C TRP A 313 -12.56 25.85 -13.67
N GLU A 314 -13.42 26.49 -12.88
CA GLU A 314 -14.65 27.15 -13.36
C GLU A 314 -14.42 28.57 -13.90
N GLU A 315 -13.20 29.10 -13.82
CA GLU A 315 -12.91 30.44 -14.33
C GLU A 315 -13.02 30.51 -15.85
N TYR A 316 -13.50 31.66 -16.33
CA TYR A 316 -13.78 31.93 -17.74
C TYR A 316 -12.70 32.80 -18.36
N ILE A 317 -12.16 32.36 -19.49
CA ILE A 317 -11.16 33.05 -20.30
C ILE A 317 -11.83 33.63 -21.54
N ALA A 318 -11.50 34.88 -21.90
CA ALA A 318 -12.03 35.52 -23.09
C ALA A 318 -11.66 34.76 -24.40
N SER A 319 -12.68 34.29 -25.10
CA SER A 319 -12.65 33.96 -26.52
C SER A 319 -13.19 35.18 -27.31
N LYS A 320 -12.88 35.29 -28.60
CA LYS A 320 -13.21 36.49 -29.39
C LYS A 320 -14.05 36.16 -30.60
#